data_AF-M1SBJ0-F1
#
_entry.id   AF-M1SBJ0-F1
#
_cell.length_a   1.000
_cell.length_b   1.000
_cell.length_c   1.000
_cell.angle_alpha   90.00
_cell.angle_beta   90.00
_cell.angle_gamma   90.00
#
_symmetry.space_group_name_H-M   'P 1'
#
loop_
_entity.id
_entity.type
_entity.pdbx_description
1 polymer ?
#
loop_
_entity_poly.entity_id
_entity_poly.type
_entity_poly.pdbx_seq_one_letter_code
_entity_poly.pdbx_strand_id
1 'polypeptide(L)'
;MISLYESCSELIYVKLKNQEKNNIFLPEDICVSVVNRLRNFNISFYKVNRNWTISDNYIIPPLRKDDILLVSDLFNFRTIDIHTLPDCKIVLDLAHCSYETLAFYLEKFRIANKKVLFSCISMGAGKYYRYGGGGVFFDIKNIAELNDFSFNQVNYTSLNLDSKYCALTNEYSTRHIVSAKNISAIEIDKLRKNGISISDGLFSHISGKRSNEYYFWKDITE
;
A
#
# COMPACT_ATOMS: atom_id res chain seq x y z
N MET A 1 -17.11 13.86 -5.32
CA MET A 1 -16.07 14.66 -6.01
C MET A 1 -14.68 14.11 -5.64
N ILE A 2 -13.93 13.58 -6.59
CA ILE A 2 -12.55 13.15 -6.38
C ILE A 2 -11.63 14.37 -6.28
N SER A 3 -10.81 14.41 -5.24
CA SER A 3 -9.80 15.46 -5.06
C SER A 3 -8.42 14.91 -5.36
N LEU A 4 -7.66 15.61 -6.21
CA LEU A 4 -6.27 15.31 -6.50
C LEU A 4 -5.37 16.13 -5.57
N TYR A 5 -4.35 15.48 -5.03
CA TYR A 5 -3.31 16.08 -4.19
C TYR A 5 -1.96 15.84 -4.86
N GLU A 6 -0.95 16.62 -4.47
CA GLU A 6 0.41 16.49 -4.97
C GLU A 6 0.99 15.07 -4.73
N SER A 7 0.66 14.46 -3.59
CA SER A 7 1.08 13.11 -3.23
C SER A 7 0.13 12.46 -2.22
N CYS A 8 0.27 11.15 -2.00
CA CYS A 8 -0.44 10.47 -0.90
C CYS A 8 -0.03 10.99 0.48
N SER A 9 1.25 11.36 0.68
CA SER A 9 1.70 11.92 1.96
C SER A 9 1.05 13.27 2.24
N GLU A 10 0.89 14.11 1.21
CA GLU A 10 0.20 15.39 1.36
C GLU A 10 -1.28 15.21 1.65
N LEU A 11 -1.95 14.33 0.91
CA LEU A 11 -3.34 13.97 1.15
C LEU A 11 -3.57 13.51 2.60
N ILE A 12 -2.75 12.56 3.06
CA ILE A 12 -2.84 12.03 4.43
C ILE A 12 -2.70 13.17 5.45
N TYR A 13 -1.70 14.03 5.28
CA TYR A 13 -1.49 15.19 6.15
C TYR A 13 -2.69 16.14 6.16
N VAL A 14 -3.16 16.59 5.00
CA VAL A 14 -4.28 17.55 4.90
C VAL A 14 -5.55 17.00 5.54
N LYS A 15 -5.80 15.69 5.39
CA LYS A 15 -6.98 15.04 5.96
C LYS A 15 -6.86 14.75 7.44
N LEU A 16 -5.64 14.61 7.96
CA LEU A 16 -5.38 14.35 9.38
C LEU A 16 -5.10 15.60 10.20
N LYS A 17 -4.80 16.77 9.61
CA LYS A 17 -4.44 18.01 10.34
C LYS A 17 -5.41 18.40 11.47
N ASN A 18 -6.71 18.14 11.31
CA ASN A 18 -7.71 18.44 12.35
C ASN A 18 -7.82 17.35 13.42
N GLN A 19 -7.02 16.29 13.34
CA GLN A 19 -6.92 15.17 14.28
C GLN A 19 -5.51 15.03 14.86
N GLU A 20 -4.71 16.10 14.86
CA GLU A 20 -3.34 16.13 15.43
C GLU A 20 -3.28 15.71 16.91
N LYS A 21 -4.38 15.84 17.65
CA LYS A 21 -4.49 15.41 19.05
C LYS A 21 -4.67 13.91 19.23
N ASN A 22 -5.03 13.18 18.18
CA ASN A 22 -5.23 11.75 18.21
C ASN A 22 -3.88 11.03 18.04
N ASN A 23 -3.73 9.86 18.66
CA ASN A 23 -2.56 9.03 18.40
C ASN A 23 -2.71 8.41 17.00
N ILE A 24 -1.63 8.47 16.21
CA ILE A 24 -1.61 7.89 14.88
C ILE A 24 -0.63 6.71 14.88
N PHE A 25 -1.13 5.53 14.55
CA PHE A 25 -0.35 4.31 14.44
C PHE A 25 -0.06 4.03 12.97
N LEU A 26 1.21 3.97 12.61
CA LEU A 26 1.70 3.72 11.26
C LEU A 26 2.33 2.33 11.17
N PRO A 27 2.20 1.60 10.05
CA PRO A 27 2.94 0.35 9.88
C PRO A 27 4.43 0.66 9.85
N GLU A 28 5.26 -0.24 10.38
CA GLU A 28 6.70 -0.04 10.49
C GLU A 28 7.39 0.22 9.15
N ASP A 29 6.80 -0.22 8.04
CA ASP A 29 7.35 -0.15 6.68
C ASP A 29 6.74 0.97 5.83
N ILE A 30 6.05 1.92 6.46
CA ILE A 30 5.45 3.07 5.80
C ILE A 30 6.51 3.94 5.08
N CYS A 31 6.11 4.61 4.00
CA CYS A 31 7.03 5.49 3.26
C CYS A 31 7.56 6.65 4.14
N VAL A 32 8.87 6.92 4.07
CA VAL A 32 9.53 8.05 4.76
C VAL A 32 8.84 9.39 4.47
N SER A 33 8.30 9.57 3.26
CA SER A 33 7.57 10.80 2.91
C SER A 33 6.33 11.05 3.77
N VAL A 34 5.62 9.98 4.17
CA VAL A 34 4.47 10.07 5.09
C VAL A 34 4.94 10.44 6.49
N VAL A 35 5.99 9.78 6.98
CA VAL A 35 6.60 10.08 8.30
C VAL A 35 7.04 11.53 8.38
N ASN A 36 7.77 12.02 7.38
CA ASN A 36 8.25 13.41 7.35
C ASN A 36 7.10 14.41 7.32
N ARG A 37 6.01 14.11 6.61
CA ARG A 37 4.85 14.99 6.53
C ARG A 37 4.06 15.02 7.85
N LEU A 38 4.04 13.91 8.59
CA LEU A 38 3.37 13.78 9.88
C LEU A 38 4.29 14.02 11.08
N ARG A 39 5.49 14.59 10.90
CA ARG A 39 6.50 14.74 11.97
C ARG A 39 6.05 15.50 13.23
N ASN A 40 5.02 16.35 13.10
CA ASN A 40 4.47 17.13 14.21
C ASN A 40 3.26 16.45 14.90
N PHE A 41 2.85 15.28 14.42
CA PHE A 41 1.75 14.50 14.99
C PHE A 41 2.28 13.53 16.05
N ASN A 42 1.40 13.08 16.94
CA ASN A 42 1.73 12.02 17.87
C ASN A 42 1.70 10.64 17.16
N ILE A 43 2.80 10.30 16.48
CA ILE A 43 2.92 9.06 15.72
C ILE A 43 3.57 7.94 16.55
N SER A 44 3.10 6.72 16.36
CA SER A 44 3.69 5.48 16.85
C SER A 44 3.74 4.45 15.72
N PHE A 45 4.70 3.53 15.77
CA PHE A 45 4.81 2.47 14.77
C PHE A 45 4.33 1.13 15.33
N TYR A 46 3.70 0.32 14.47
CA TYR A 46 3.34 -1.07 14.79
C TYR A 46 4.02 -2.03 13.82
N LYS A 47 4.32 -3.25 14.30
CA LYS A 47 5.00 -4.26 13.48
C LYS A 47 4.02 -4.87 12.49
N VAL A 48 4.47 -5.09 11.26
CA VAL A 48 3.71 -5.82 10.25
C VAL A 48 4.60 -6.87 9.59
N ASN A 49 4.21 -8.13 9.70
CA ASN A 49 4.80 -9.20 8.92
C ASN A 49 3.98 -9.32 7.63
N ARG A 50 4.53 -8.75 6.55
CA ARG A 50 3.88 -8.78 5.25
C ARG A 50 3.82 -10.20 4.71
N ASN A 51 2.67 -10.52 4.15
CA ASN A 51 2.48 -11.74 3.38
C ASN A 51 2.05 -11.34 1.97
N TRP A 52 2.52 -12.08 0.96
CA TRP A 52 2.28 -11.73 -0.45
C TRP A 52 1.22 -12.63 -1.10
N THR A 53 0.92 -13.76 -0.47
CA THR A 53 0.01 -14.78 -1.00
C THR A 53 -1.19 -15.02 -0.09
N ILE A 54 -1.09 -14.67 1.18
CA ILE A 54 -2.18 -14.71 2.16
C ILE A 54 -2.24 -13.38 2.93
N SER A 55 -3.01 -13.35 4.00
CA SER A 55 -3.14 -12.23 4.91
C SER A 55 -1.83 -11.81 5.59
N ASP A 56 -1.62 -10.51 5.71
CA ASP A 56 -0.62 -9.87 6.57
C ASP A 56 -0.90 -10.18 8.05
N ASN A 57 0.16 -10.23 8.85
CA ASN A 57 0.04 -10.39 10.31
C ASN A 57 0.55 -9.14 11.03
N TYR A 58 -0.26 -8.59 11.93
CA TYR A 58 0.01 -7.35 12.63
C TYR A 58 0.29 -7.56 14.12
N ILE A 59 1.30 -6.86 14.65
CA ILE A 59 1.50 -6.73 16.10
C ILE A 59 1.17 -5.28 16.47
N ILE A 60 -0.12 -5.06 16.76
CA ILE A 60 -0.69 -3.74 17.07
C ILE A 60 -0.90 -3.66 18.60
N PRO A 61 -0.44 -2.60 19.27
CA PRO A 61 -0.75 -2.41 20.69
C PRO A 61 -2.26 -2.15 20.90
N PRO A 62 -2.79 -2.30 22.12
CA PRO A 62 -4.18 -1.94 22.41
C PRO A 62 -4.47 -0.49 22.01
N LEU A 63 -5.50 -0.28 21.17
CA LEU A 63 -5.88 1.04 20.66
C LEU A 63 -7.21 1.50 21.27
N ARG A 64 -7.35 2.81 21.45
CA ARG A 64 -8.63 3.45 21.79
C ARG A 64 -9.44 3.68 20.52
N LYS A 65 -10.76 3.83 20.69
CA LYS A 65 -11.70 4.05 19.57
C LYS A 65 -11.40 5.32 18.77
N ASP A 66 -10.83 6.33 19.41
CA ASP A 66 -10.48 7.60 18.80
C ASP A 66 -9.08 7.63 18.18
N ASP A 67 -8.22 6.65 18.48
CA ASP A 67 -6.92 6.49 17.83
C ASP A 67 -7.10 6.19 16.34
N ILE A 68 -6.09 6.55 15.54
CA ILE A 68 -6.08 6.41 14.09
C ILE A 68 -5.03 5.36 13.72
N LEU A 69 -5.46 4.32 13.01
CA LEU A 69 -4.58 3.29 12.47
C LEU A 69 -4.48 3.46 10.95
N LEU A 70 -3.29 3.75 10.45
CA LEU A 70 -3.00 3.61 9.03
C LEU A 70 -2.76 2.14 8.72
N VAL A 71 -3.40 1.62 7.69
CA VAL A 71 -3.19 0.27 7.18
C VAL A 71 -2.96 0.35 5.69
N SER A 72 -2.02 -0.45 5.17
CA SER A 72 -1.66 -0.45 3.76
C SER A 72 -1.64 -1.84 3.16
N ASP A 73 -1.98 -1.92 1.87
CA ASP A 73 -1.61 -3.03 0.99
C ASP A 73 -0.48 -2.52 0.10
N LEU A 74 0.75 -2.89 0.44
CA LEU A 74 1.95 -2.30 -0.15
C LEU A 74 2.13 -2.64 -1.63
N PHE A 75 1.53 -3.72 -2.12
CA PHE A 75 1.79 -4.20 -3.49
C PHE A 75 0.55 -4.74 -4.22
N ASN A 76 -0.66 -4.39 -3.76
CA ASN A 76 -1.92 -4.70 -4.43
C ASN A 76 -2.27 -6.19 -4.46
N PHE A 77 -1.85 -6.95 -3.43
CA PHE A 77 -2.10 -8.39 -3.31
C PHE A 77 -3.33 -8.72 -2.46
N ARG A 78 -4.07 -7.71 -1.99
CA ARG A 78 -5.25 -7.84 -1.15
C ARG A 78 -4.96 -8.54 0.19
N THR A 79 -3.81 -8.23 0.80
CA THR A 79 -3.28 -8.94 1.97
C THR A 79 -3.74 -8.37 3.31
N ILE A 80 -4.39 -7.21 3.36
CA ILE A 80 -4.92 -6.66 4.62
C ILE A 80 -5.90 -7.62 5.30
N ASP A 81 -5.56 -8.08 6.51
CA ASP A 81 -6.44 -8.89 7.35
C ASP A 81 -7.36 -8.02 8.20
N ILE A 82 -8.56 -7.77 7.70
CA ILE A 82 -9.52 -6.87 8.34
C ILE A 82 -10.02 -7.40 9.69
N HIS A 83 -10.02 -8.71 9.88
CA HIS A 83 -10.56 -9.34 11.09
C HIS A 83 -9.64 -9.17 12.30
N THR A 84 -8.34 -9.02 12.07
CA THR A 84 -7.35 -8.81 13.15
C THR A 84 -7.18 -7.33 13.52
N LEU A 85 -7.71 -6.41 12.72
CA LEU A 85 -7.64 -4.97 13.02
C LEU A 85 -8.52 -4.61 14.23
N PRO A 86 -8.07 -3.70 15.11
CA PRO A 86 -8.85 -3.23 16.25
C PRO A 86 -10.07 -2.38 15.85
N ASP A 87 -10.99 -2.12 16.78
CA ASP A 87 -12.10 -1.17 16.59
C ASP A 87 -11.64 0.27 16.87
N CYS A 88 -11.05 0.90 15.87
CA CYS A 88 -10.56 2.27 15.90
C CYS A 88 -10.86 2.97 14.56
N LYS A 89 -10.43 4.22 14.40
CA LYS A 89 -10.52 4.92 13.10
C LYS A 89 -9.42 4.39 12.19
N ILE A 90 -9.76 4.06 10.95
CA ILE A 90 -8.81 3.48 9.99
C ILE A 90 -8.58 4.45 8.83
N VAL A 91 -7.33 4.58 8.41
CA VAL A 91 -6.95 5.22 7.14
C VAL A 91 -6.34 4.14 6.26
N LEU A 92 -6.82 4.04 5.02
CA LEU A 92 -6.26 3.10 4.04
C LEU A 92 -5.22 3.81 3.17
N ASP A 93 -3.95 3.47 3.37
CA ASP A 93 -2.88 3.87 2.45
C ASP A 93 -2.72 2.80 1.37
N LEU A 94 -3.41 3.02 0.25
CA LEU A 94 -3.42 2.13 -0.90
C LEU A 94 -2.58 2.73 -2.05
N ALA A 95 -1.48 3.42 -1.72
CA ALA A 95 -0.65 4.11 -2.70
C ALA A 95 -0.20 3.23 -3.86
N HIS A 96 -0.05 1.91 -3.66
CA HIS A 96 0.39 0.96 -4.66
C HIS A 96 -0.73 0.17 -5.32
N CYS A 97 -1.98 0.41 -4.91
CA CYS A 97 -3.11 -0.40 -5.32
C CYS A 97 -3.86 0.18 -6.50
N SER A 98 -4.62 -0.71 -7.12
CA SER A 98 -5.67 -0.36 -8.05
C SER A 98 -6.91 0.16 -7.32
N TYR A 99 -7.77 0.83 -8.06
CA TYR A 99 -9.10 1.21 -7.62
C TYR A 99 -9.97 -0.04 -7.31
N GLU A 100 -9.80 -1.15 -8.04
CA GLU A 100 -10.54 -2.40 -7.80
C GLU A 100 -10.20 -3.00 -6.44
N THR A 101 -8.93 -2.87 -6.02
CA THR A 101 -8.50 -3.26 -4.67
C THR A 101 -9.06 -2.32 -3.60
N LEU A 102 -9.16 -1.02 -3.89
CA LEU A 102 -9.90 -0.11 -3.02
C LEU A 102 -11.36 -0.55 -2.87
N ALA A 103 -12.09 -0.77 -3.96
CA ALA A 103 -13.48 -1.21 -3.94
C ALA A 103 -13.65 -2.53 -3.16
N PHE A 104 -12.76 -3.50 -3.39
CA PHE A 104 -12.70 -4.76 -2.64
C PHE A 104 -12.59 -4.50 -1.13
N TYR A 105 -11.66 -3.64 -0.72
CA TYR A 105 -11.46 -3.35 0.69
C TYR A 105 -12.64 -2.61 1.30
N LEU A 106 -13.15 -1.57 0.66
CA LEU A 106 -14.27 -0.80 1.20
C LEU A 106 -15.47 -1.69 1.50
N GLU A 107 -15.79 -2.63 0.61
CA GLU A 107 -16.88 -3.58 0.85
C GLU A 107 -16.58 -4.51 2.03
N LYS A 108 -15.36 -5.03 2.14
CA LYS A 108 -14.96 -5.89 3.26
C LYS A 108 -14.95 -5.15 4.60
N PHE A 109 -14.45 -3.91 4.65
CA PHE A 109 -14.48 -3.06 5.84
C PHE A 109 -15.92 -2.70 6.24
N ARG A 110 -16.82 -2.47 5.26
CA ARG A 110 -18.26 -2.25 5.49
C ARG A 110 -18.91 -3.48 6.13
N ILE A 111 -18.69 -4.67 5.57
CA ILE A 111 -19.23 -5.94 6.11
C ILE A 111 -18.70 -6.18 7.54
N ALA A 112 -17.42 -5.87 7.80
CA ALA A 112 -16.81 -6.00 9.12
C ALA A 112 -17.17 -4.85 10.10
N ASN A 113 -18.04 -3.91 9.70
CA ASN A 113 -18.45 -2.74 10.47
C ASN A 113 -17.27 -1.92 11.03
N LYS A 114 -16.23 -1.74 10.22
CA LYS A 114 -15.02 -0.99 10.58
C LYS A 114 -15.11 0.45 10.12
N LYS A 115 -14.66 1.39 10.95
CA LYS A 115 -14.72 2.82 10.65
C LYS A 115 -13.51 3.29 9.82
N VAL A 116 -13.66 3.29 8.51
CA VAL A 116 -12.65 3.89 7.62
C VAL A 116 -12.93 5.38 7.39
N LEU A 117 -11.94 6.22 7.63
CA LEU A 117 -12.03 7.68 7.48
C LEU A 117 -11.92 8.10 6.01
N PHE A 118 -10.89 7.61 5.34
CA PHE A 118 -10.61 7.86 3.93
C PHE A 118 -9.59 6.85 3.40
N SER A 119 -9.41 6.84 2.09
CA SER A 119 -8.36 6.10 1.41
C SER A 119 -7.58 6.99 0.44
N CYS A 120 -6.35 6.59 0.13
CA CYS A 120 -5.54 7.21 -0.91
C CYS A 120 -4.93 6.19 -1.86
N ILE A 121 -4.88 6.52 -3.16
CA ILE A 121 -4.12 5.80 -4.19
C ILE A 121 -3.13 6.76 -4.82
N SER A 122 -1.91 6.31 -5.12
CA SER A 122 -0.90 7.15 -5.75
C SER A 122 -0.86 6.90 -7.26
N MET A 123 -0.69 7.99 -7.99
CA MET A 123 -0.55 8.04 -9.46
C MET A 123 0.91 8.33 -9.87
N GLY A 124 1.85 8.22 -8.92
CA GLY A 124 3.27 8.50 -9.11
C GLY A 124 4.03 7.44 -9.91
N ALA A 125 5.28 7.73 -10.24
CA ALA A 125 6.17 6.75 -10.87
C ALA A 125 6.33 5.49 -9.99
N GLY A 126 6.31 4.32 -10.62
CA GLY A 126 6.44 3.03 -9.93
C GLY A 126 5.21 2.56 -9.14
N LYS A 127 4.08 3.27 -9.23
CA LYS A 127 2.77 2.86 -8.69
C LYS A 127 1.99 2.01 -9.69
N TYR A 128 0.81 1.55 -9.29
CA TYR A 128 -0.08 0.79 -10.19
C TYR A 128 -0.50 1.66 -11.37
N TYR A 129 -0.98 2.86 -11.08
CA TYR A 129 -1.24 3.89 -12.07
C TYR A 129 -0.01 4.80 -12.19
N ARG A 130 0.59 4.86 -13.38
CA ARG A 130 1.87 5.56 -13.61
C ARG A 130 1.69 6.87 -14.40
N TYR A 131 0.76 7.73 -13.96
CA TYR A 131 0.45 8.99 -14.67
C TYR A 131 1.42 10.15 -14.36
N GLY A 132 2.60 9.87 -13.80
CA GLY A 132 3.64 10.88 -13.59
C GLY A 132 3.49 11.75 -12.34
N GLY A 133 2.57 11.43 -11.41
CA GLY A 133 2.44 12.13 -10.13
C GLY A 133 1.02 12.16 -9.56
N GLY A 134 0.90 12.46 -8.27
CA GLY A 134 -0.39 12.70 -7.60
C GLY A 134 -0.80 11.66 -6.55
N GLY A 135 -1.61 12.10 -5.59
CA GLY A 135 -2.38 11.29 -4.66
C GLY A 135 -3.87 11.53 -4.88
N VAL A 136 -4.63 10.47 -5.08
CA VAL A 136 -6.09 10.53 -5.28
C VAL A 136 -6.78 10.28 -3.96
N PHE A 137 -7.61 11.22 -3.53
CA PHE A 137 -8.43 11.10 -2.33
C PHE A 137 -9.78 10.50 -2.66
N PHE A 138 -10.14 9.51 -1.84
CA PHE A 138 -11.44 8.89 -1.87
C PHE A 138 -12.15 9.13 -0.53
N ASP A 139 -13.23 9.89 -0.56
CA ASP A 139 -14.14 10.00 0.57
C ASP A 139 -15.01 8.75 0.62
N ILE A 140 -14.82 7.94 1.66
CA ILE A 140 -15.50 6.66 1.81
C ILE A 140 -16.98 6.84 2.14
N LYS A 141 -17.41 8.06 2.49
CA LYS A 141 -18.84 8.37 2.62
C LYS A 141 -19.59 8.36 1.30
N ASN A 142 -18.88 8.36 0.16
CA ASN A 142 -19.47 8.47 -1.17
C ASN A 142 -19.04 7.32 -2.09
N ILE A 143 -19.16 6.07 -1.60
CA ILE A 143 -18.83 4.84 -2.36
C ILE A 143 -19.53 4.80 -3.72
N ALA A 144 -20.74 5.36 -3.86
CA ALA A 144 -21.46 5.39 -5.13
C ALA A 144 -20.71 6.13 -6.25
N GLU A 145 -19.93 7.16 -5.92
CA GLU A 145 -19.13 7.93 -6.91
C GLU A 145 -17.90 7.16 -7.41
N LEU A 146 -17.54 6.06 -6.75
CA LEU A 146 -16.45 5.21 -7.20
C LEU A 146 -16.84 4.54 -8.53
N ASN A 147 -18.11 4.16 -8.73
CA ASN A 147 -18.55 3.43 -9.92
C ASN A 147 -18.51 4.27 -11.22
N ASP A 148 -18.44 5.60 -11.10
CA ASP A 148 -18.36 6.52 -12.25
C ASP A 148 -16.92 6.70 -12.77
N PHE A 149 -15.93 6.13 -12.08
CA PHE A 149 -14.53 6.16 -12.52
C PHE A 149 -14.16 4.87 -13.25
N SER A 150 -14.07 4.94 -14.58
CA SER A 150 -13.40 3.91 -15.37
C SER A 150 -11.92 4.26 -15.52
N PHE A 151 -11.07 3.67 -14.66
CA PHE A 151 -9.74 3.31 -15.13
C PHE A 151 -9.89 2.02 -15.95
N ASN A 152 -9.12 1.83 -17.02
CA ASN A 152 -9.18 0.59 -17.80
C ASN A 152 -9.12 -0.62 -16.85
N GLN A 153 -10.15 -1.46 -16.89
CA GLN A 153 -10.28 -2.62 -16.01
C GLN A 153 -9.16 -3.59 -16.33
N VAL A 154 -8.34 -3.90 -15.33
CA VAL A 154 -7.23 -4.83 -15.56
C VAL A 154 -7.53 -6.19 -14.95
N ASN A 155 -7.49 -7.20 -15.81
CA ASN A 155 -7.69 -8.59 -15.40
C ASN A 155 -6.46 -9.13 -14.66
N TYR A 156 -6.69 -9.62 -13.45
CA TYR A 156 -5.69 -10.31 -12.65
C TYR A 156 -5.44 -11.71 -13.22
N THR A 157 -4.22 -11.99 -13.68
CA THR A 157 -3.80 -13.36 -13.97
C THR A 157 -2.61 -13.72 -13.09
N SER A 158 -2.78 -14.72 -12.23
CA SER A 158 -1.65 -15.43 -11.62
C SER A 158 -1.00 -16.28 -12.71
N LEU A 159 -0.10 -15.67 -13.48
CA LEU A 159 0.71 -16.43 -14.43
C LEU A 159 1.58 -17.42 -13.65
N ASN A 160 1.75 -18.62 -14.19
CA ASN A 160 2.78 -19.58 -13.78
C ASN A 160 4.16 -18.96 -14.05
N LEU A 161 4.54 -18.01 -13.21
CA LEU A 161 5.88 -17.50 -13.11
C LEU A 161 6.69 -18.53 -12.32
N ASP A 162 7.94 -18.70 -12.74
CA ASP A 162 8.98 -19.43 -12.04
C ASP A 162 8.76 -19.36 -10.51
N SER A 163 8.57 -20.50 -9.85
CA SER A 163 7.91 -20.66 -8.53
C SER A 163 8.55 -19.87 -7.37
N LYS A 164 9.69 -19.21 -7.63
CA LYS A 164 10.41 -18.33 -6.71
C LYS A 164 9.82 -16.93 -6.57
N TYR A 165 9.03 -16.44 -7.53
CA TYR A 165 8.44 -15.10 -7.50
C TYR A 165 6.96 -15.12 -7.08
N CYS A 166 6.57 -14.14 -6.27
CA CYS A 166 5.18 -13.70 -6.19
C CYS A 166 4.98 -12.56 -7.19
N ALA A 167 3.87 -12.56 -7.94
CA ALA A 167 3.69 -11.60 -9.01
C ALA A 167 2.25 -11.19 -9.25
N LEU A 168 2.10 -9.96 -9.71
CA LEU A 168 0.83 -9.33 -10.04
C LEU A 168 0.95 -8.60 -11.36
N THR A 169 0.18 -9.02 -12.36
CA THR A 169 0.24 -8.48 -13.72
C THR A 169 -0.89 -7.47 -13.95
N ASN A 170 -0.57 -6.38 -14.63
CA ASN A 170 -1.55 -5.45 -15.22
C ASN A 170 -1.34 -5.30 -16.74
N GLU A 171 -2.10 -4.46 -17.44
CA GLU A 171 -2.04 -4.32 -18.92
C GLU A 171 -0.66 -3.88 -19.45
N TYR A 172 0.16 -3.25 -18.60
CA TYR A 172 1.41 -2.62 -19.02
C TYR A 172 2.64 -3.30 -18.41
N SER A 173 2.48 -4.03 -17.29
CA SER A 173 3.61 -4.50 -16.49
C SER A 173 3.23 -5.59 -15.49
N THR A 174 4.22 -6.37 -15.09
CA THR A 174 4.14 -7.32 -13.98
C THR A 174 4.95 -6.82 -12.79
N ARG A 175 4.31 -6.70 -11.63
CA ARG A 175 4.97 -6.50 -10.35
C ARG A 175 5.54 -7.84 -9.92
N HIS A 176 6.81 -7.86 -9.54
CA HIS A 176 7.47 -9.02 -8.96
C HIS A 176 7.93 -8.74 -7.54
N ILE A 177 7.79 -9.73 -6.67
CA ILE A 177 8.36 -9.79 -5.32
C ILE A 177 9.08 -11.13 -5.18
N VAL A 178 10.30 -11.12 -4.66
CA VAL A 178 11.08 -12.34 -4.39
C VAL A 178 11.87 -12.19 -3.10
N SER A 179 11.83 -13.22 -2.26
CA SER A 179 12.69 -13.28 -1.08
C SER A 179 14.15 -13.38 -1.51
N ALA A 180 15.04 -12.65 -0.84
CA ALA A 180 16.49 -12.68 -1.11
C ALA A 180 17.10 -14.08 -0.96
N LYS A 181 16.45 -15.00 -0.22
CA LYS A 181 16.88 -16.41 -0.11
C LYS A 181 16.58 -17.24 -1.36
N ASN A 182 15.66 -16.77 -2.22
CA ASN A 182 15.17 -17.48 -3.39
C ASN A 182 15.78 -16.95 -4.71
N ILE A 183 16.68 -15.96 -4.64
CA ILE A 183 17.33 -15.37 -5.83
C ILE A 183 18.78 -15.02 -5.52
N SER A 184 19.69 -15.33 -6.44
CA SER A 184 21.11 -15.01 -6.26
C SER A 184 21.40 -13.53 -6.53
N ALA A 185 22.47 -13.00 -5.91
CA ALA A 185 22.96 -11.66 -6.20
C ALA A 185 23.32 -11.49 -7.69
N ILE A 186 23.86 -12.54 -8.33
CA ILE A 186 24.20 -12.55 -9.76
C ILE A 186 22.94 -12.36 -10.63
N GLU A 187 21.83 -12.99 -10.27
CA GLU A 187 20.56 -12.80 -10.98
C GLU A 187 20.01 -11.38 -10.82
N ILE A 188 20.05 -10.82 -9.60
CA ILE A 188 19.66 -9.43 -9.35
C ILE A 188 20.52 -8.45 -10.14
N ASP A 189 21.84 -8.66 -10.18
CA ASP A 189 22.76 -7.81 -10.95
C ASP A 189 22.51 -7.90 -12.46
N LYS A 190 22.19 -9.09 -12.98
CA LYS A 190 21.78 -9.25 -14.38
C LYS A 190 20.51 -8.48 -14.70
N LEU A 191 19.49 -8.56 -13.84
CA LEU A 191 18.23 -7.81 -14.03
C LEU A 191 18.48 -6.30 -14.01
N ARG A 192 19.33 -5.80 -13.10
CA ARG A 192 19.74 -4.39 -13.05
C ARG A 192 20.48 -3.94 -14.31
N LYS A 193 21.42 -4.76 -14.81
CA LYS A 193 22.15 -4.49 -16.06
C LYS A 193 21.22 -4.42 -17.28
N ASN A 194 20.08 -5.12 -17.23
CA ASN A 194 19.03 -5.05 -18.24
C ASN A 194 18.08 -3.85 -18.05
N GLY A 195 18.41 -2.90 -17.17
CA GLY A 195 17.63 -1.66 -16.96
C GLY A 195 16.45 -1.79 -16.01
N ILE A 196 16.27 -2.94 -15.32
CA ILE A 196 15.17 -3.11 -14.37
C ILE A 196 15.51 -2.39 -13.06
N SER A 197 14.66 -1.43 -12.68
CA SER A 197 14.76 -0.73 -11.39
C SER A 197 14.27 -1.64 -10.25
N ILE A 198 15.22 -2.20 -9.48
CA ILE A 198 14.95 -3.10 -8.35
C ILE A 198 15.19 -2.38 -7.03
N SER A 199 14.23 -2.51 -6.12
CA SER A 199 14.38 -2.06 -4.74
C SER A 199 14.86 -3.16 -3.81
N ASP A 200 15.76 -2.81 -2.89
CA ASP A 200 16.42 -3.69 -1.91
C ASP A 200 15.63 -3.86 -0.60
N GLY A 201 14.31 -4.02 -0.68
CA GLY A 201 13.49 -4.30 0.50
C GLY A 201 12.91 -3.05 1.19
N LEU A 202 11.91 -3.32 2.03
CA LEU A 202 11.12 -2.32 2.75
C LEU A 202 11.86 -1.90 4.02
N PHE A 203 11.98 -0.59 4.27
CA PHE A 203 12.66 -0.08 5.46
C PHE A 203 11.74 -0.07 6.68
N SER A 204 12.13 -0.71 7.77
CA SER A 204 11.43 -0.72 9.05
C SER A 204 11.88 0.45 9.93
N HIS A 205 10.94 1.33 10.27
CA HIS A 205 11.13 2.46 11.20
C HIS A 205 11.30 2.01 12.66
N ILE A 206 10.94 0.77 12.99
CA ILE A 206 11.12 0.20 14.34
C ILE A 206 12.54 -0.37 14.49
N SER A 207 12.98 -1.19 13.51
CA SER A 207 14.25 -1.92 13.61
C SER A 207 15.43 -1.21 12.95
N GLY A 208 15.19 -0.20 12.12
CA GLY A 208 16.21 0.47 11.30
C GLY A 208 16.80 -0.42 10.20
N LYS A 209 16.16 -1.55 9.88
CA LYS A 209 16.64 -2.53 8.90
C LYS A 209 15.70 -2.63 7.71
N ARG A 210 16.22 -3.10 6.57
CA ARG A 210 15.41 -3.42 5.38
C ARG A 210 14.93 -4.87 5.44
N SER A 211 13.77 -5.14 4.82
CA SER A 211 13.31 -6.51 4.60
C SER A 211 14.23 -7.26 3.64
N ASN A 212 14.25 -8.59 3.76
CA ASN A 212 15.10 -9.46 2.94
C ASN A 212 14.39 -9.88 1.65
N GLU A 213 13.90 -8.89 0.89
CA GLU A 213 13.11 -9.10 -0.32
C GLU A 213 13.48 -8.08 -1.39
N TYR A 214 13.37 -8.48 -2.64
CA TYR A 214 13.49 -7.60 -3.79
C TYR A 214 12.12 -7.39 -4.41
N TYR A 215 11.83 -6.17 -4.84
CA TYR A 215 10.62 -5.84 -5.57
C TYR A 215 10.90 -4.92 -6.75
N PHE A 216 10.23 -5.19 -7.87
CA PHE A 216 10.41 -4.46 -9.11
C PHE A 216 9.20 -4.59 -10.03
N TRP A 217 9.10 -3.71 -11.02
CA TRP A 217 8.20 -3.89 -12.15
C TRP A 217 8.99 -4.38 -13.35
N LYS A 218 8.39 -5.28 -14.12
CA LYS A 218 8.85 -5.63 -15.46
C LYS A 218 7.75 -5.24 -16.43
N ASP A 219 8.04 -4.40 -17.40
CA ASP A 219 7.04 -4.04 -18.41
C ASP A 219 6.72 -5.25 -19.29
N ILE A 220 5.47 -5.36 -19.73
CA ILE A 220 5.06 -6.38 -20.70
C ILE A 220 5.50 -5.82 -22.06
N THR A 221 6.71 -6.17 -22.48
CA THR A 221 7.17 -5.86 -23.83
C THR A 221 6.28 -6.60 -24.84
N GLU A 222 5.74 -5.87 -25.81
CA GLU A 222 5.26 -6.45 -27.09
C GLU A 222 6.39 -7.20 -27.81
#